data_AF-A0A5E4P586-F1
#
_entry.id   AF-A0A5E4P586-F1
#
_cell.length_a   1.000
_cell.length_b   1.000
_cell.length_c   1.000
_cell.angle_alpha   90.00
_cell.angle_beta   90.00
_cell.angle_gamma   90.00
#
_symmetry.space_group_name_H-M   'P 1'
#
loop_
_entity.id
_entity.type
_entity.pdbx_description
1 polymer ?
#
loop_
_entity_poly.entity_id
_entity_poly.type
_entity_poly.pdbx_seq_one_letter_code
_entity_poly.pdbx_strand_id
1 'polypeptide(L)'
;MNYSELDACYGHFAARTSDPQYCALMRIEATRNNCYLIRARDNDNYSTCKSISDEGLARGCGIELRDPDILCENKTIGTEMALCKALLAGSIQPCLAEVLEVKDACLRGYAVNQSEPDACASISVANTKDACYNDLAVQLSNVSICSQISDSGVKTSCVMLFAGNATSELCRQIESRDLMLACLASAERLPQYCQQVTDYLVKDRCYDQYAQTARNATYCALISTPLYRNACYLNISIAVAEPGLCANVVPELERDKCFAAVAVADGMQSACDPIVLSSYKMPCQSDVAIKLDDPSLCNAINSTESQSNYFKDRCYSTILEKGTFDYMKCGAIIVGLYRDDCYLRAARRENNSRFCEQITYAITKQQCEQQFQ
;
A
#
# COMPACT_ATOMS: atom_id res chain seq x y z
N MET A 1 10.42 -20.78 61.22
CA MET A 1 10.65 -20.33 59.83
C MET A 1 9.57 -19.32 59.51
N ASN A 2 9.95 -18.07 59.27
CA ASN A 2 8.97 -17.07 58.85
C ASN A 2 8.55 -17.32 57.38
N TYR A 3 7.46 -16.71 56.93
CA TYR A 3 6.99 -16.91 55.55
C TYR A 3 7.99 -16.45 54.48
N SER A 4 8.84 -15.47 54.79
CA SER A 4 9.88 -14.98 53.88
C SER A 4 10.97 -16.01 53.62
N GLU A 5 11.44 -16.70 54.66
CA GLU A 5 12.44 -17.78 54.56
C GLU A 5 11.89 -18.98 53.78
N LEU A 6 10.61 -19.31 54.00
CA LEU A 6 9.95 -20.40 53.30
C LEU A 6 9.79 -20.08 51.81
N ASP A 7 9.34 -18.86 51.48
CA ASP A 7 9.22 -18.41 50.09
C ASP A 7 10.58 -18.34 49.39
N ALA A 8 11.63 -17.88 50.08
CA ALA A 8 12.99 -17.88 49.55
C ALA A 8 13.47 -19.30 49.22
N CYS A 9 13.15 -20.28 50.07
CA CYS A 9 13.45 -21.69 49.83
C CYS A 9 12.76 -22.19 48.55
N TYR A 10 11.45 -21.95 48.39
CA TYR A 10 10.73 -22.31 47.18
C TYR A 10 11.24 -21.57 45.94
N GLY A 11 11.67 -20.32 46.08
CA GLY A 11 12.27 -19.55 44.99
C GLY A 11 13.58 -20.18 44.50
N HIS A 12 14.42 -20.66 45.41
CA HIS A 12 15.62 -21.42 45.07
C HIS A 12 15.30 -22.75 44.38
N PHE A 13 14.26 -23.46 44.81
CA PHE A 13 13.81 -24.69 44.14
C PHE A 13 13.28 -24.41 42.73
N ALA A 14 12.42 -23.41 42.56
CA ALA A 14 11.93 -22.96 41.27
C ALA A 14 13.08 -22.59 40.32
N ALA A 15 14.07 -21.86 40.84
CA ALA A 15 15.25 -21.46 40.07
C ALA A 15 16.10 -22.64 39.63
N ARG A 16 16.35 -23.59 40.54
CA ARG A 16 17.22 -24.74 40.28
C ARG A 16 16.59 -25.78 39.35
N THR A 17 15.28 -25.93 39.41
CA THR A 17 14.54 -26.95 38.63
C THR A 17 13.93 -26.38 37.36
N SER A 18 13.93 -25.05 37.20
CA SER A 18 13.16 -24.33 36.19
C SER A 18 11.65 -24.63 36.22
N ASP A 19 11.14 -25.18 37.32
CA ASP A 19 9.73 -25.57 37.46
C ASP A 19 8.93 -24.44 38.14
N PRO A 20 7.98 -23.80 37.43
CA PRO A 20 7.14 -22.74 38.00
C PRO A 20 6.17 -23.25 39.08
N GLN A 21 5.94 -24.56 39.22
CA GLN A 21 5.06 -25.10 40.25
C GLN A 21 5.53 -24.76 41.68
N TYR A 22 6.83 -24.59 41.89
CA TYR A 22 7.35 -24.16 43.20
C TYR A 22 6.98 -22.71 43.53
N CYS A 23 6.77 -21.84 42.53
CA CYS A 23 6.27 -20.49 42.78
C CYS A 23 4.86 -20.53 43.41
N ALA A 24 4.02 -21.52 43.06
CA ALA A 24 2.67 -21.66 43.62
C ALA A 24 2.66 -21.93 45.14
N LEU A 25 3.76 -22.45 45.69
CA LEU A 25 3.90 -22.78 47.11
C LEU A 25 4.24 -21.54 47.97
N MET A 26 4.56 -20.41 47.34
CA MET A 26 4.88 -19.16 48.03
C MET A 26 3.63 -18.49 48.62
N ARG A 27 3.78 -17.91 49.81
CA ARG A 27 2.70 -17.26 50.56
C ARG A 27 2.62 -15.75 50.32
N ILE A 28 3.74 -15.10 50.06
CA ILE A 28 3.80 -13.65 49.79
C ILE A 28 3.54 -13.43 48.30
N GLU A 29 2.44 -12.77 47.99
CA GLU A 29 1.97 -12.56 46.61
C GLU A 29 2.98 -11.86 45.71
N ALA A 30 3.63 -10.79 46.19
CA ALA A 30 4.66 -10.09 45.43
C ALA A 30 5.86 -11.01 45.08
N THR A 31 6.31 -11.83 46.03
CA THR A 31 7.39 -12.81 45.82
C THR A 31 6.97 -13.89 44.83
N ARG A 32 5.73 -14.38 44.95
CA ARG A 32 5.13 -15.36 44.03
C ARG A 32 5.04 -14.83 42.60
N ASN A 33 4.51 -13.62 42.42
CA ASN A 33 4.38 -12.98 41.11
C ASN A 33 5.74 -12.74 40.47
N ASN A 34 6.72 -12.29 41.24
CA ASN A 34 8.09 -12.11 40.74
C ASN A 34 8.75 -13.47 40.39
N CYS A 35 8.50 -14.52 41.18
CA CYS A 35 8.96 -15.87 40.86
C CYS A 35 8.41 -16.33 39.50
N TYR A 36 7.10 -16.21 39.27
CA TYR A 36 6.49 -16.54 37.98
C TYR A 36 7.05 -15.71 36.83
N LEU A 37 7.22 -14.39 37.00
CA LEU A 37 7.81 -13.52 35.98
C LEU A 37 9.21 -13.99 35.56
N ILE A 38 10.08 -14.28 36.54
CA ILE A 38 11.43 -14.77 36.26
C ILE A 38 11.36 -16.14 35.57
N ARG A 39 10.54 -17.07 36.05
CA ARG A 39 10.41 -18.41 35.44
C ARG A 39 9.84 -18.35 34.02
N ALA A 40 8.90 -17.45 33.76
CA ALA A 40 8.33 -17.24 32.43
C ALA A 40 9.43 -16.79 31.46
N ARG A 41 10.26 -15.81 31.86
CA ARG A 41 11.39 -15.33 31.06
C ARG A 41 12.45 -16.39 30.83
N ASP A 42 12.87 -17.07 31.89
CA ASP A 42 13.94 -18.08 31.82
C ASP A 42 13.57 -19.25 30.89
N ASN A 43 12.28 -19.57 30.78
CA ASN A 43 11.78 -20.69 29.99
C ASN A 43 11.14 -20.28 28.65
N ASP A 44 11.15 -18.98 28.31
CA ASP A 44 10.40 -18.40 27.19
C ASP A 44 8.94 -18.90 27.12
N ASN A 45 8.31 -19.02 28.30
CA ASN A 45 7.02 -19.67 28.47
C ASN A 45 5.97 -18.67 28.97
N TYR A 46 5.34 -17.98 28.02
CA TYR A 46 4.30 -16.99 28.32
C TYR A 46 3.09 -17.57 29.08
N SER A 47 2.81 -18.88 28.97
CA SER A 47 1.72 -19.50 29.76
C SER A 47 1.97 -19.37 31.28
N THR A 48 3.23 -19.25 31.69
CA THR A 48 3.62 -18.98 33.09
C THR A 48 3.23 -17.55 33.50
N CYS A 49 3.20 -16.59 32.58
CA CYS A 49 2.71 -15.22 32.85
C CYS A 49 1.26 -15.22 33.32
N LYS A 50 0.42 -16.17 32.85
CA LYS A 50 -0.98 -16.31 33.26
C LYS A 50 -1.16 -16.72 34.73
N SER A 51 -0.09 -17.15 35.40
CA SER A 51 -0.10 -17.50 36.83
C SER A 51 0.24 -16.31 37.75
N ILE A 52 0.61 -15.15 37.17
CA ILE A 52 0.85 -13.90 37.90
C ILE A 52 -0.51 -13.29 38.28
N SER A 53 -0.74 -13.01 39.56
CA SER A 53 -2.02 -12.43 40.03
C SER A 53 -2.10 -10.90 39.86
N ASP A 54 -0.95 -10.22 39.78
CA ASP A 54 -0.89 -8.79 39.48
C ASP A 54 -1.08 -8.56 37.97
N GLU A 55 -2.19 -7.93 37.58
CA GLU A 55 -2.57 -7.73 36.18
C GLU A 55 -1.53 -6.93 35.38
N GLY A 56 -0.89 -5.94 36.01
CA GLY A 56 0.14 -5.12 35.35
C GLY A 56 1.40 -5.91 35.04
N LEU A 57 1.87 -6.72 35.99
CA LEU A 57 3.00 -7.62 35.81
C LEU A 57 2.67 -8.76 34.84
N ALA A 58 1.47 -9.34 34.92
CA ALA A 58 1.02 -10.39 34.01
C ALA A 58 0.98 -9.88 32.56
N ARG A 59 0.40 -8.69 32.35
CA ARG A 59 0.36 -8.05 31.04
C ARG A 59 1.74 -7.69 30.52
N GLY A 60 2.59 -7.10 31.36
CA GLY A 60 3.97 -6.77 31.01
C GLY A 60 4.78 -8.01 30.60
N CYS A 61 4.66 -9.09 31.39
CA CYS A 61 5.26 -10.40 31.09
C CYS A 61 4.81 -10.94 29.73
N GLY A 62 3.50 -10.89 29.46
CA GLY A 62 2.98 -11.38 28.18
C GLY A 62 3.39 -10.52 26.98
N ILE A 63 3.48 -9.18 27.11
CA ILE A 63 4.03 -8.34 26.04
C ILE A 63 5.48 -8.72 25.74
N GLU A 64 6.29 -8.88 26.79
CA GLU A 64 7.71 -9.22 26.67
C GLU A 64 7.93 -10.58 25.99
N LEU A 65 7.14 -11.58 26.37
CA LEU A 65 7.19 -12.94 25.82
C LEU A 65 6.25 -13.17 24.63
N ARG A 66 5.77 -12.07 24.02
CA ARG A 66 4.91 -12.08 22.83
C ARG A 66 3.69 -13.00 22.94
N ASP A 67 3.05 -13.03 24.11
CA ASP A 67 1.79 -13.73 24.34
C ASP A 67 0.77 -13.30 23.27
N PRO A 68 0.34 -14.22 22.38
CA PRO A 68 -0.60 -13.90 21.32
C PRO A 68 -1.92 -13.34 21.84
N ASP A 69 -2.37 -13.72 23.04
CA ASP A 69 -3.61 -13.21 23.61
C ASP A 69 -3.50 -11.70 23.93
N ILE A 70 -2.34 -11.28 24.46
CA ILE A 70 -2.10 -9.88 24.84
C ILE A 70 -1.72 -9.02 23.62
N LEU A 71 -0.92 -9.56 22.70
CA LEU A 71 -0.54 -8.84 21.48
C LEU A 71 -1.74 -8.60 20.55
N CYS A 72 -2.71 -9.51 20.56
CA CYS A 72 -3.90 -9.42 19.72
C CYS A 72 -5.12 -8.81 20.43
N GLU A 73 -5.00 -8.41 21.71
CA GLU A 73 -6.11 -7.89 22.54
C GLU A 73 -6.76 -6.62 21.94
N ASN A 74 -5.97 -5.79 21.24
CA ASN A 74 -6.45 -4.55 20.62
C ASN A 74 -7.12 -4.76 19.25
N LYS A 75 -7.20 -5.99 18.74
CA LYS A 75 -7.88 -6.30 17.48
C LYS A 75 -9.38 -6.50 17.73
N THR A 76 -10.20 -6.24 16.71
CA THR A 76 -11.64 -6.44 16.83
C THR A 76 -11.95 -7.92 17.12
N ILE A 77 -13.04 -8.16 17.87
CA ILE A 77 -13.49 -9.51 18.20
C ILE A 77 -13.77 -10.29 16.91
N GLY A 78 -13.36 -11.56 16.87
CA GLY A 78 -13.57 -12.46 15.73
C GLY A 78 -12.33 -12.58 14.83
N THR A 79 -12.49 -12.28 13.54
CA THR A 79 -11.53 -12.63 12.48
C THR A 79 -10.14 -12.03 12.68
N GLU A 80 -10.05 -10.76 13.06
CA GLU A 80 -8.74 -10.09 13.23
C GLU A 80 -7.94 -10.66 14.39
N MET A 81 -8.62 -10.99 15.50
CA MET A 81 -8.00 -11.62 16.66
C MET A 81 -7.50 -13.03 16.31
N ALA A 82 -8.34 -13.86 15.67
CA ALA A 82 -7.96 -15.20 15.26
C ALA A 82 -6.79 -15.19 14.27
N LEU A 83 -6.81 -14.29 13.29
CA LEU A 83 -5.74 -14.12 12.31
C LEU A 83 -4.43 -13.70 12.99
N CYS A 84 -4.49 -12.72 13.89
CA CYS A 84 -3.32 -12.25 14.64
C CYS A 84 -2.67 -13.40 15.44
N LYS A 85 -3.48 -14.21 16.13
CA LYS A 85 -2.99 -15.39 16.86
C LYS A 85 -2.38 -16.43 15.92
N ALA A 86 -3.01 -16.70 14.78
CA ALA A 86 -2.50 -17.63 13.77
C ALA A 86 -1.13 -17.19 13.22
N LEU A 87 -0.99 -15.90 12.90
CA LEU A 87 0.26 -15.33 12.39
C LEU A 87 1.40 -15.38 13.42
N LEU A 88 1.11 -15.06 14.69
CA LEU A 88 2.10 -15.16 15.77
C LEU A 88 2.50 -16.62 16.05
N ALA A 89 1.55 -17.55 15.94
CA ALA A 89 1.80 -18.98 16.13
C ALA A 89 2.47 -19.65 14.92
N GLY A 90 2.48 -19.02 13.75
CA GLY A 90 2.93 -19.65 12.50
C GLY A 90 2.13 -20.92 12.18
N SER A 91 0.83 -20.92 12.46
CA SER A 91 -0.03 -22.11 12.31
C SER A 91 -1.48 -21.73 12.10
N ILE A 92 -2.22 -22.55 11.34
CA ILE A 92 -3.66 -22.38 11.11
C ILE A 92 -4.53 -22.80 12.31
N GLN A 93 -3.96 -23.45 13.34
CA GLN A 93 -4.74 -24.00 14.45
C GLN A 93 -5.64 -22.97 15.15
N PRO A 94 -5.20 -21.72 15.42
CA PRO A 94 -6.08 -20.70 15.98
C PRO A 94 -7.29 -20.39 15.10
N CYS A 95 -7.15 -20.42 13.77
CA CYS A 95 -8.28 -20.25 12.85
C CYS A 95 -9.28 -21.40 12.93
N LEU A 96 -8.80 -22.65 13.06
CA LEU A 96 -9.65 -23.84 13.05
C LEU A 96 -10.54 -23.96 14.29
N ALA A 97 -10.19 -23.27 15.39
CA ALA A 97 -10.96 -23.24 16.62
C ALA A 97 -12.19 -22.31 16.57
N GLU A 98 -12.31 -21.49 15.52
CA GLU A 98 -13.35 -20.47 15.40
C GLU A 98 -14.64 -21.00 14.74
N VAL A 99 -15.72 -20.23 14.89
CA VAL A 99 -16.98 -20.47 14.16
C VAL A 99 -16.77 -20.32 12.65
N LEU A 100 -17.59 -21.00 11.85
CA LEU A 100 -17.39 -21.17 10.40
C LEU A 100 -17.00 -19.89 9.63
N GLU A 101 -17.75 -18.80 9.81
CA GLU A 101 -17.49 -17.53 9.11
C GLU A 101 -16.14 -16.90 9.50
N VAL A 102 -15.82 -16.94 10.80
CA VAL A 102 -14.55 -16.41 11.35
C VAL A 102 -13.38 -17.31 10.95
N LYS A 103 -13.58 -18.63 11.01
CA LYS A 103 -12.61 -19.66 10.60
C LYS A 103 -12.17 -19.44 9.16
N ASP A 104 -13.11 -19.39 8.22
CA ASP A 104 -12.80 -19.31 6.80
C ASP A 104 -12.13 -17.97 6.43
N ALA A 105 -12.57 -16.86 7.05
CA ALA A 105 -11.94 -15.55 6.87
C ALA A 105 -10.52 -15.51 7.47
N CYS A 106 -10.31 -16.13 8.64
CA CYS A 106 -9.00 -16.27 9.27
C CYS A 106 -8.05 -17.10 8.41
N LEU A 107 -8.51 -18.26 7.90
CA LEU A 107 -7.73 -19.13 7.01
C LEU A 107 -7.31 -18.41 5.73
N ARG A 108 -8.21 -17.64 5.10
CA ARG A 108 -7.87 -16.82 3.94
C ARG A 108 -6.79 -15.79 4.27
N GLY A 109 -6.98 -15.05 5.37
CA GLY A 109 -6.00 -14.06 5.82
C GLY A 109 -4.63 -14.68 6.08
N TYR A 110 -4.60 -15.84 6.74
CA TYR A 110 -3.36 -16.56 7.04
C TYR A 110 -2.66 -17.03 5.77
N ALA A 111 -3.40 -17.68 4.85
CA ALA A 111 -2.89 -18.19 3.59
C ALA A 111 -2.19 -17.09 2.77
N VAL A 112 -2.81 -15.92 2.65
CA VAL A 112 -2.26 -14.75 1.96
C VAL A 112 -1.01 -14.25 2.71
N ASN A 113 -1.12 -13.93 3.99
CA ASN A 113 0.01 -13.34 4.73
C ASN A 113 1.25 -14.27 4.80
N GLN A 114 1.05 -15.58 4.87
CA GLN A 114 2.14 -16.57 4.95
C GLN A 114 2.49 -17.18 3.59
N SER A 115 1.78 -16.83 2.52
CA SER A 115 1.96 -17.42 1.19
C SER A 115 1.77 -18.95 1.16
N GLU A 116 0.83 -19.47 1.97
CA GLU A 116 0.57 -20.91 2.14
C GLU A 116 -0.74 -21.34 1.43
N PRO A 117 -0.69 -21.94 0.23
CA PRO A 117 -1.89 -22.34 -0.52
C PRO A 117 -2.72 -23.44 0.15
N ASP A 118 -2.09 -24.29 0.96
CA ASP A 118 -2.77 -25.39 1.64
C ASP A 118 -3.78 -24.90 2.69
N ALA A 119 -3.56 -23.71 3.25
CA ALA A 119 -4.52 -23.08 4.15
C ALA A 119 -5.84 -22.72 3.42
N CYS A 120 -5.79 -22.33 2.13
CA CYS A 120 -7.00 -22.13 1.32
C CYS A 120 -7.77 -23.45 1.14
N ALA A 121 -7.09 -24.60 1.08
CA ALA A 121 -7.75 -25.89 0.91
C ALA A 121 -8.67 -26.23 2.10
N SER A 122 -8.35 -25.71 3.28
CA SER A 122 -9.08 -25.91 4.55
C SER A 122 -10.32 -25.03 4.72
N ILE A 123 -10.56 -24.11 3.78
CA ILE A 123 -11.73 -23.23 3.78
C ILE A 123 -12.97 -24.01 3.33
N SER A 124 -14.08 -23.81 4.05
CA SER A 124 -15.30 -24.61 3.89
C SER A 124 -16.27 -23.99 2.88
N VAL A 125 -16.42 -22.67 2.91
CA VAL A 125 -17.29 -21.90 2.00
C VAL A 125 -16.59 -21.73 0.65
N ALA A 126 -17.17 -22.31 -0.40
CA ALA A 126 -16.59 -22.33 -1.75
C ALA A 126 -16.17 -20.94 -2.26
N ASN A 127 -17.05 -19.93 -2.12
CA ASN A 127 -16.74 -18.56 -2.56
C ASN A 127 -15.54 -17.96 -1.81
N THR A 128 -15.41 -18.23 -0.50
CA THR A 128 -14.27 -17.75 0.30
C THR A 128 -12.99 -18.49 -0.07
N LYS A 129 -13.09 -19.78 -0.41
CA LYS A 129 -11.97 -20.60 -0.87
C LYS A 129 -11.43 -20.13 -2.22
N ASP A 130 -12.32 -19.88 -3.16
CA ASP A 130 -11.98 -19.36 -4.48
C ASP A 130 -11.36 -17.95 -4.39
N ALA A 131 -11.89 -17.09 -3.52
CA ALA A 131 -11.31 -15.79 -3.24
C ALA A 131 -9.91 -15.90 -2.61
N CYS A 132 -9.68 -16.89 -1.73
CA CYS A 132 -8.36 -17.17 -1.15
C CYS A 132 -7.32 -17.52 -2.22
N TYR A 133 -7.64 -18.45 -3.12
CA TYR A 133 -6.74 -18.82 -4.21
C TYR A 133 -6.50 -17.66 -5.18
N ASN A 134 -7.52 -16.86 -5.47
CA ASN A 134 -7.36 -15.67 -6.31
C ASN A 134 -6.41 -14.64 -5.69
N ASP A 135 -6.59 -14.30 -4.42
CA ASP A 135 -5.69 -13.36 -3.72
C ASP A 135 -4.25 -13.87 -3.68
N LEU A 136 -4.08 -15.16 -3.40
CA LEU A 136 -2.78 -15.79 -3.34
C LEU A 136 -2.09 -15.82 -4.72
N ALA A 137 -2.84 -16.07 -5.79
CA ALA A 137 -2.34 -15.96 -7.16
C ALA A 137 -1.80 -14.55 -7.45
N VAL A 138 -2.53 -13.51 -7.06
CA VAL A 138 -2.14 -12.09 -7.17
C VAL A 138 -0.88 -11.79 -6.36
N GLN A 139 -0.86 -12.14 -5.08
CA GLN A 139 0.26 -11.87 -4.20
C GLN A 139 1.55 -12.57 -4.66
N LEU A 140 1.45 -13.83 -5.09
CA LEU A 140 2.59 -14.62 -5.55
C LEU A 140 2.93 -14.43 -7.03
N SER A 141 2.11 -13.66 -7.76
CA SER A 141 2.18 -13.56 -9.22
C SER A 141 2.23 -14.93 -9.91
N ASN A 142 1.48 -15.91 -9.38
CA ASN A 142 1.51 -17.30 -9.85
C ASN A 142 0.14 -17.75 -10.39
N VAL A 143 0.00 -17.69 -11.72
CA VAL A 143 -1.22 -18.06 -12.45
C VAL A 143 -1.63 -19.53 -12.30
N SER A 144 -0.70 -20.44 -11.96
CA SER A 144 -1.05 -21.85 -11.79
C SER A 144 -2.01 -22.07 -10.62
N ILE A 145 -2.02 -21.18 -9.63
CA ILE A 145 -2.93 -21.22 -8.48
C ILE A 145 -4.39 -21.04 -8.92
N CYS A 146 -4.65 -20.28 -10.00
CA CYS A 146 -6.00 -20.12 -10.55
C CYS A 146 -6.64 -21.45 -10.98
N SER A 147 -5.85 -22.50 -11.23
CA SER A 147 -6.38 -23.84 -11.55
C SER A 147 -7.16 -24.48 -10.40
N GLN A 148 -6.91 -24.05 -9.15
CA GLN A 148 -7.56 -24.55 -7.94
C GLN A 148 -8.92 -23.89 -7.64
N ILE A 149 -9.28 -22.84 -8.40
CA ILE A 149 -10.55 -22.13 -8.25
C ILE A 149 -11.66 -22.95 -8.88
N SER A 150 -12.74 -23.16 -8.12
CA SER A 150 -13.87 -23.98 -8.53
C SER A 150 -14.91 -23.23 -9.38
N ASP A 151 -15.23 -21.98 -9.02
CA ASP A 151 -16.12 -21.13 -9.78
C ASP A 151 -15.47 -20.70 -11.11
N SER A 152 -16.13 -21.00 -12.24
CA SER A 152 -15.55 -20.74 -13.56
C SER A 152 -15.41 -19.25 -13.87
N GLY A 153 -16.27 -18.40 -13.30
CA GLY A 153 -16.21 -16.94 -13.45
C GLY A 153 -15.03 -16.33 -12.69
N VAL A 154 -14.84 -16.72 -11.43
CA VAL A 154 -13.69 -16.31 -10.61
C VAL A 154 -12.39 -16.86 -11.20
N LYS A 155 -12.38 -18.13 -11.64
CA LYS A 155 -11.21 -18.75 -12.29
C LYS A 155 -10.82 -18.00 -13.57
N THR A 156 -11.80 -17.69 -14.41
CA THR A 156 -11.56 -16.92 -15.64
C THR A 156 -11.00 -15.54 -15.31
N SER A 157 -11.57 -14.86 -14.31
CA SER A 157 -11.07 -13.55 -13.86
C SER A 157 -9.63 -13.63 -13.36
N CYS A 158 -9.31 -14.65 -12.55
CA CYS A 158 -7.96 -14.92 -12.06
C CYS A 158 -6.96 -15.12 -13.22
N VAL A 159 -7.27 -16.01 -14.17
CA VAL A 159 -6.39 -16.27 -15.33
C VAL A 159 -6.20 -15.00 -16.18
N MET A 160 -7.26 -14.22 -16.39
CA MET A 160 -7.20 -13.00 -17.18
C MET A 160 -6.32 -11.90 -16.57
N LEU A 161 -6.19 -11.83 -15.23
CA LEU A 161 -5.25 -10.91 -14.56
C LEU A 161 -3.78 -11.19 -14.95
N PHE A 162 -3.48 -12.43 -15.33
CA PHE A 162 -2.14 -12.87 -15.73
C PHE A 162 -2.05 -13.19 -17.21
N ALA A 163 -2.97 -12.75 -18.07
CA ALA A 163 -3.00 -13.18 -19.47
C ALA A 163 -1.65 -13.01 -20.21
N GLY A 164 -0.83 -12.01 -19.85
CA GLY A 164 0.52 -11.82 -20.41
C GLY A 164 1.57 -12.86 -19.96
N ASN A 165 1.35 -13.52 -18.84
CA ASN A 165 2.23 -14.56 -18.25
C ASN A 165 1.56 -15.96 -18.23
N ALA A 166 0.30 -16.06 -18.65
CA ALA A 166 -0.45 -17.31 -18.68
C ALA A 166 0.10 -18.24 -19.78
N THR A 167 0.03 -19.55 -19.54
CA THR A 167 0.29 -20.54 -20.59
C THR A 167 -0.94 -20.69 -21.47
N SER A 168 -0.73 -21.05 -22.75
CA SER A 168 -1.85 -21.34 -23.66
C SER A 168 -2.75 -22.47 -23.13
N GLU A 169 -2.19 -23.42 -22.40
CA GLU A 169 -2.95 -24.49 -21.74
C GLU A 169 -3.91 -23.97 -20.68
N LEU A 170 -3.48 -23.02 -19.83
CA LEU A 170 -4.36 -22.39 -18.84
C LEU A 170 -5.46 -21.56 -19.52
N CYS A 171 -5.13 -20.84 -20.60
CA CYS A 171 -6.13 -20.10 -21.38
C CYS A 171 -7.21 -21.03 -21.97
N ARG A 172 -6.83 -22.24 -22.43
CA ARG A 172 -7.77 -23.23 -22.99
C ARG A 172 -8.76 -23.79 -21.97
N GLN A 173 -8.52 -23.58 -20.67
CA GLN A 173 -9.46 -23.97 -19.62
C GLN A 173 -10.58 -22.94 -19.39
N ILE A 174 -10.56 -21.79 -20.07
CA ILE A 174 -11.60 -20.77 -19.96
C ILE A 174 -12.83 -21.21 -20.78
N GLU A 175 -13.99 -21.30 -20.14
CA GLU A 175 -15.24 -21.77 -20.76
C GLU A 175 -15.76 -20.81 -21.85
N SER A 176 -15.67 -19.49 -21.60
CA SER A 176 -16.08 -18.49 -22.57
C SER A 176 -15.10 -18.43 -23.73
N ARG A 177 -15.56 -18.79 -24.93
CA ARG A 177 -14.76 -18.76 -26.17
C ARG A 177 -14.05 -17.42 -26.39
N ASP A 178 -14.76 -16.31 -26.16
CA ASP A 178 -14.23 -14.97 -26.39
C ASP A 178 -13.17 -14.58 -25.36
N LEU A 179 -13.35 -14.96 -24.09
CA LEU A 179 -12.34 -14.75 -23.05
C LEU A 179 -11.13 -15.68 -23.23
N MET A 180 -11.34 -16.92 -23.67
CA MET A 180 -10.27 -17.85 -24.05
C MET A 180 -9.41 -17.27 -25.18
N LEU A 181 -10.04 -16.79 -26.26
CA LEU A 181 -9.34 -16.15 -27.38
C LEU A 181 -8.57 -14.91 -26.91
N ALA A 182 -9.17 -14.10 -26.03
CA ALA A 182 -8.49 -12.93 -25.46
C ALA A 182 -7.25 -13.31 -24.64
N CYS A 183 -7.35 -14.36 -23.81
CA CYS A 183 -6.21 -14.90 -23.06
C CYS A 183 -5.11 -15.41 -24.01
N LEU A 184 -5.46 -16.19 -25.04
CA LEU A 184 -4.52 -16.71 -26.03
C LEU A 184 -3.81 -15.59 -26.81
N ALA A 185 -4.48 -14.48 -27.10
CA ALA A 185 -3.87 -13.32 -27.75
C ALA A 185 -2.66 -12.80 -26.98
N SER A 186 -2.77 -12.69 -25.66
CA SER A 186 -1.68 -12.24 -24.78
C SER A 186 -0.64 -13.34 -24.56
N ALA A 187 -1.07 -14.57 -24.24
CA ALA A 187 -0.17 -15.69 -23.91
C ALA A 187 0.72 -16.09 -25.10
N GLU A 188 0.16 -16.13 -26.32
CA GLU A 188 0.89 -16.53 -27.53
C GLU A 188 1.47 -15.31 -28.29
N ARG A 189 1.17 -14.08 -27.82
CA ARG A 189 1.54 -12.81 -28.48
C ARG A 189 1.04 -12.71 -29.93
N LEU A 190 -0.14 -13.25 -30.21
CA LEU A 190 -0.77 -13.24 -31.54
C LEU A 190 -2.06 -12.39 -31.55
N PRO A 191 -2.08 -11.18 -32.17
CA PRO A 191 -3.22 -10.27 -32.10
C PRO A 191 -4.42 -10.77 -32.93
N GLN A 192 -4.19 -11.72 -33.85
CA GLN A 192 -5.22 -12.37 -34.67
C GLN A 192 -6.29 -13.09 -33.83
N TYR A 193 -6.00 -13.46 -32.58
CA TYR A 193 -7.01 -13.99 -31.68
C TYR A 193 -8.01 -12.91 -31.24
N CYS A 194 -7.57 -11.68 -30.94
CA CYS A 194 -8.47 -10.57 -30.64
C CYS A 194 -9.44 -10.28 -31.80
N GLN A 195 -9.00 -10.45 -33.05
CA GLN A 195 -9.87 -10.26 -34.21
C GLN A 195 -11.06 -11.23 -34.24
N GLN A 196 -10.87 -12.46 -33.73
CA GLN A 196 -11.85 -13.55 -33.71
C GLN A 196 -12.85 -13.47 -32.55
N VAL A 197 -12.62 -12.57 -31.60
CA VAL A 197 -13.54 -12.29 -30.49
C VAL A 197 -14.82 -11.64 -31.04
N THR A 198 -15.97 -12.19 -30.65
CA THR A 198 -17.28 -11.73 -31.15
C THR A 198 -17.91 -10.66 -30.29
N ASP A 199 -17.77 -10.73 -28.97
CA ASP A 199 -18.20 -9.71 -28.02
C ASP A 199 -17.28 -8.49 -28.12
N TYR A 200 -17.86 -7.33 -28.43
CA TYR A 200 -17.10 -6.12 -28.68
C TYR A 200 -16.38 -5.58 -27.43
N LEU A 201 -16.92 -5.79 -26.22
CA LEU A 201 -16.27 -5.35 -24.98
C LEU A 201 -15.08 -6.25 -24.64
N VAL A 202 -15.22 -7.56 -24.83
CA VAL A 202 -14.11 -8.52 -24.67
C VAL A 202 -13.03 -8.24 -25.72
N LYS A 203 -13.43 -7.90 -26.94
CA LYS A 203 -12.50 -7.57 -28.03
C LYS A 203 -11.71 -6.30 -27.75
N ASP A 204 -12.38 -5.26 -27.29
CA ASP A 204 -11.75 -4.00 -26.90
C ASP A 204 -10.73 -4.21 -25.77
N ARG A 205 -11.10 -4.99 -24.74
CA ARG A 205 -10.18 -5.37 -23.65
C ARG A 205 -9.01 -6.22 -24.15
N CYS A 206 -9.24 -7.13 -25.10
CA CYS A 206 -8.19 -7.94 -25.71
C CYS A 206 -7.13 -7.06 -26.38
N TYR A 207 -7.55 -6.10 -27.21
CA TYR A 207 -6.62 -5.19 -27.87
C TYR A 207 -5.91 -4.25 -26.90
N ASP A 208 -6.59 -3.77 -25.84
CA ASP A 208 -5.95 -2.97 -24.79
C ASP A 208 -4.83 -3.75 -24.08
N GLN A 209 -5.13 -4.96 -23.59
CA GLN A 209 -4.15 -5.83 -22.93
C GLN A 209 -2.97 -6.18 -23.87
N TYR A 210 -3.28 -6.46 -25.13
CA TYR A 210 -2.27 -6.77 -26.14
C TYR A 210 -1.39 -5.54 -26.43
N ALA A 211 -1.98 -4.35 -26.61
CA ALA A 211 -1.26 -3.10 -26.82
C ALA A 211 -0.26 -2.86 -25.69
N GLN A 212 -0.69 -3.05 -24.44
CA GLN A 212 0.15 -2.85 -23.24
C GLN A 212 1.31 -3.83 -23.19
N THR A 213 1.03 -5.12 -23.43
CA THR A 213 2.05 -6.18 -23.43
C THR A 213 3.06 -5.99 -24.57
N ALA A 214 2.58 -5.61 -25.75
CA ALA A 214 3.40 -5.37 -26.94
C ALA A 214 4.07 -3.98 -26.95
N ARG A 215 3.69 -3.09 -26.02
CA ARG A 215 4.05 -1.65 -26.01
C ARG A 215 3.83 -0.98 -27.37
N ASN A 216 2.69 -1.26 -28.00
CA ASN A 216 2.39 -0.79 -29.35
C ASN A 216 0.99 -0.15 -29.43
N ALA A 217 0.96 1.17 -29.61
CA ALA A 217 -0.26 1.97 -29.66
C ALA A 217 -1.12 1.72 -30.91
N THR A 218 -0.61 1.08 -31.97
CA THR A 218 -1.42 0.81 -33.17
C THR A 218 -2.62 -0.07 -32.86
N TYR A 219 -2.54 -0.92 -31.83
CA TYR A 219 -3.65 -1.75 -31.39
C TYR A 219 -4.72 -0.95 -30.62
N CYS A 220 -4.38 0.19 -30.01
CA CYS A 220 -5.39 1.07 -29.40
C CYS A 220 -6.37 1.62 -30.46
N ALA A 221 -5.92 1.83 -31.70
CA ALA A 221 -6.79 2.25 -32.79
C ALA A 221 -7.86 1.22 -33.17
N LEU A 222 -7.65 -0.06 -32.83
CA LEU A 222 -8.59 -1.15 -33.09
C LEU A 222 -9.70 -1.26 -32.02
N ILE A 223 -9.60 -0.48 -30.93
CA ILE A 223 -10.59 -0.43 -29.85
C ILE A 223 -11.76 0.45 -30.27
N SER A 224 -12.96 -0.12 -30.21
CA SER A 224 -14.20 0.49 -30.66
C SER A 224 -14.76 1.49 -29.64
N THR A 225 -14.74 1.12 -28.37
CA THR A 225 -15.26 1.94 -27.26
C THR A 225 -14.30 3.09 -26.94
N PRO A 226 -14.72 4.37 -27.09
CA PRO A 226 -13.83 5.52 -26.90
C PRO A 226 -13.18 5.57 -25.51
N LEU A 227 -13.90 5.18 -24.46
CA LEU A 227 -13.37 5.14 -23.10
C LEU A 227 -12.16 4.19 -22.97
N TYR A 228 -12.29 2.95 -23.46
CA TYR A 228 -11.19 1.97 -23.46
C TYR A 228 -10.05 2.40 -24.38
N ARG A 229 -10.37 2.98 -25.53
CA ARG A 229 -9.36 3.46 -26.47
C ARG A 229 -8.50 4.57 -25.87
N ASN A 230 -9.13 5.54 -25.20
CA ASN A 230 -8.42 6.63 -24.53
C ASN A 230 -7.51 6.11 -23.42
N ALA A 231 -8.02 5.18 -22.59
CA ALA A 231 -7.26 4.54 -21.54
C ALA A 231 -6.05 3.77 -22.09
N CYS A 232 -6.23 3.05 -23.20
CA CYS A 232 -5.15 2.35 -23.91
C CYS A 232 -4.06 3.35 -24.34
N TYR A 233 -4.42 4.41 -25.07
CA TYR A 233 -3.44 5.42 -25.49
C TYR A 233 -2.70 6.05 -24.31
N LEU A 234 -3.41 6.42 -23.24
CA LEU A 234 -2.80 6.96 -22.02
C LEU A 234 -1.77 6.00 -21.41
N ASN A 235 -2.16 4.76 -21.17
CA ASN A 235 -1.29 3.75 -20.55
C ASN A 235 -0.05 3.49 -21.40
N ILE A 236 -0.20 3.41 -22.73
CA ILE A 236 0.94 3.25 -23.64
C ILE A 236 1.82 4.49 -23.63
N SER A 237 1.24 5.69 -23.73
CA SER A 237 2.00 6.96 -23.74
C SER A 237 2.89 7.10 -22.51
N ILE A 238 2.40 6.69 -21.34
CA ILE A 238 3.20 6.64 -20.10
C ILE A 238 4.27 5.55 -20.18
N ALA A 239 3.91 4.33 -20.58
CA ALA A 239 4.80 3.18 -20.57
C ALA A 239 5.98 3.28 -21.56
N VAL A 240 5.80 4.00 -22.67
CA VAL A 240 6.86 4.25 -23.68
C VAL A 240 7.41 5.67 -23.64
N ALA A 241 6.90 6.53 -22.76
CA ALA A 241 7.29 7.93 -22.64
C ALA A 241 7.13 8.72 -23.97
N GLU A 242 6.05 8.46 -24.73
CA GLU A 242 5.76 9.11 -26.01
C GLU A 242 4.49 9.97 -25.92
N PRO A 243 4.59 11.27 -25.56
CA PRO A 243 3.43 12.14 -25.38
C PRO A 243 2.63 12.35 -26.68
N GLY A 244 3.25 12.19 -27.85
CA GLY A 244 2.58 12.34 -29.15
C GLY A 244 1.39 11.39 -29.34
N LEU A 245 1.40 10.24 -28.65
CA LEU A 245 0.30 9.28 -28.67
C LEU A 245 -0.99 9.83 -28.04
N CYS A 246 -0.89 10.78 -27.10
CA CYS A 246 -2.03 11.46 -26.51
C CYS A 246 -2.86 12.23 -27.54
N ALA A 247 -2.31 12.60 -28.70
CA ALA A 247 -3.06 13.27 -29.77
C ALA A 247 -4.25 12.44 -30.30
N ASN A 248 -4.26 11.12 -30.06
CA ASN A 248 -5.33 10.21 -30.46
C ASN A 248 -6.47 10.09 -29.42
N VAL A 249 -6.34 10.74 -28.27
CA VAL A 249 -7.31 10.70 -27.17
C VAL A 249 -8.40 11.75 -27.39
N VAL A 250 -9.67 11.37 -27.23
CA VAL A 250 -10.85 12.26 -27.42
C VAL A 250 -11.92 12.03 -26.36
N PRO A 251 -12.55 13.06 -25.77
CA PRO A 251 -12.49 14.48 -26.16
C PRO A 251 -11.24 15.20 -25.61
N GLU A 252 -11.11 16.49 -25.95
CA GLU A 252 -10.01 17.38 -25.51
C GLU A 252 -9.74 17.29 -24.00
N LEU A 253 -10.77 17.20 -23.17
CA LEU A 253 -10.62 17.04 -21.73
C LEU A 253 -9.75 15.82 -21.36
N GLU A 254 -10.00 14.67 -21.99
CA GLU A 254 -9.24 13.44 -21.73
C GLU A 254 -7.86 13.48 -22.38
N ARG A 255 -7.75 14.17 -23.53
CA ARG A 255 -6.48 14.40 -24.22
C ARG A 255 -5.50 15.19 -23.34
N ASP A 256 -5.99 16.26 -22.76
CA ASP A 256 -5.20 17.16 -21.92
C ASP A 256 -4.79 16.50 -20.61
N LYS A 257 -5.66 15.65 -20.02
CA LYS A 257 -5.29 14.74 -18.92
C LYS A 257 -4.17 13.78 -19.32
N CYS A 258 -4.22 13.23 -20.53
CA CYS A 258 -3.20 12.30 -21.01
C CYS A 258 -1.83 12.98 -21.08
N PHE A 259 -1.75 14.14 -21.74
CA PHE A 259 -0.52 14.92 -21.81
C PHE A 259 0.04 15.26 -20.43
N ALA A 260 -0.83 15.69 -19.51
CA ALA A 260 -0.42 15.99 -18.14
C ALA A 260 0.16 14.78 -17.40
N ALA A 261 -0.50 13.62 -17.51
CA ALA A 261 -0.03 12.40 -16.87
C ALA A 261 1.33 11.93 -17.43
N VAL A 262 1.53 11.98 -18.75
CA VAL A 262 2.81 11.61 -19.38
C VAL A 262 3.91 12.58 -18.97
N ALA A 263 3.64 13.88 -19.00
CA ALA A 263 4.58 14.91 -18.58
C ALA A 263 5.09 14.69 -17.16
N VAL A 264 4.18 14.42 -16.21
CA VAL A 264 4.52 14.21 -14.80
C VAL A 264 5.21 12.87 -14.57
N ALA A 265 4.79 11.80 -15.26
CA ALA A 265 5.39 10.49 -15.11
C ALA A 265 6.88 10.49 -15.50
N ASP A 266 7.22 11.15 -16.60
CA ASP A 266 8.58 11.17 -17.15
C ASP A 266 9.38 12.45 -16.81
N GLY A 267 8.72 13.48 -16.27
CA GLY A 267 9.35 14.79 -16.03
C GLY A 267 9.53 15.62 -17.31
N MET A 268 8.81 15.31 -18.40
CA MET A 268 8.91 16.04 -19.67
C MET A 268 8.06 17.32 -19.66
N GLN A 269 8.66 18.46 -19.34
CA GLN A 269 7.94 19.75 -19.33
C GLN A 269 7.27 20.09 -20.67
N SER A 270 7.93 19.79 -21.79
CA SER A 270 7.39 20.07 -23.13
C SER A 270 6.11 19.29 -23.45
N ALA A 271 5.83 18.20 -22.74
CA ALA A 271 4.57 17.47 -22.88
C ALA A 271 3.37 18.24 -22.30
N CYS A 272 3.59 19.28 -21.49
CA CYS A 272 2.53 20.19 -21.06
C CYS A 272 2.13 21.22 -22.13
N ASP A 273 2.94 21.43 -23.17
CA ASP A 273 2.72 22.49 -24.16
C ASP A 273 1.45 22.28 -25.01
N PRO A 274 1.14 21.06 -25.49
CA PRO A 274 -0.06 20.78 -26.28
C PRO A 274 -1.38 20.87 -25.50
N ILE A 275 -1.33 21.01 -24.17
CA ILE A 275 -2.53 21.15 -23.34
C ILE A 275 -3.22 22.48 -23.66
N VAL A 276 -4.52 22.41 -23.96
CA VAL A 276 -5.34 23.57 -24.34
C VAL A 276 -6.04 24.16 -23.11
N LEU A 277 -6.59 23.29 -22.25
CA LEU A 277 -7.31 23.70 -21.05
C LEU A 277 -6.33 24.20 -19.98
N SER A 278 -6.43 25.49 -19.64
CA SER A 278 -5.58 26.13 -18.61
C SER A 278 -5.68 25.42 -17.25
N SER A 279 -6.85 24.85 -16.94
CA SER A 279 -7.10 24.05 -15.73
C SER A 279 -6.28 22.77 -15.63
N TYR A 280 -5.69 22.27 -16.73
CA TYR A 280 -4.75 21.15 -16.75
C TYR A 280 -3.32 21.58 -17.04
N LYS A 281 -3.12 22.66 -17.81
CA LYS A 281 -1.79 23.13 -18.19
C LYS A 281 -0.97 23.61 -17.00
N MET A 282 -1.56 24.45 -16.14
CA MET A 282 -0.85 25.00 -14.98
C MET A 282 -0.52 23.91 -13.93
N PRO A 283 -1.44 23.00 -13.56
CA PRO A 283 -1.10 21.84 -12.74
C PRO A 283 0.00 20.97 -13.35
N CYS A 284 -0.06 20.68 -14.66
CA CYS A 284 0.96 19.89 -15.34
C CYS A 284 2.37 20.47 -15.13
N GLN A 285 2.53 21.76 -15.40
CA GLN A 285 3.82 22.45 -15.24
C GLN A 285 4.29 22.45 -13.78
N SER A 286 3.36 22.68 -12.84
CA SER A 286 3.62 22.64 -11.39
C SER A 286 4.08 21.26 -10.94
N ASP A 287 3.35 20.20 -11.31
CA ASP A 287 3.63 18.83 -10.90
C ASP A 287 4.93 18.30 -11.54
N VAL A 288 5.25 18.69 -12.79
CA VAL A 288 6.54 18.39 -13.42
C VAL A 288 7.69 19.06 -12.67
N ALA A 289 7.56 20.33 -12.32
CA ALA A 289 8.56 21.06 -11.53
C ALA A 289 8.77 20.42 -10.15
N ILE A 290 7.68 20.02 -9.48
CA ILE A 290 7.73 19.30 -8.20
C ILE A 290 8.40 17.93 -8.36
N LYS A 291 8.11 17.20 -9.44
CA LYS A 291 8.68 15.88 -9.74
C LYS A 291 10.19 15.97 -9.96
N LEU A 292 10.64 16.94 -10.75
CA LEU A 292 12.04 17.20 -11.06
C LEU A 292 12.78 17.93 -9.95
N ASP A 293 12.05 18.42 -8.94
CA ASP A 293 12.61 19.19 -7.83
C ASP A 293 13.32 20.48 -8.31
N ASP A 294 12.82 21.05 -9.42
CA ASP A 294 13.42 22.20 -10.09
C ASP A 294 12.55 23.47 -9.97
N PRO A 295 12.86 24.38 -9.03
CA PRO A 295 12.15 25.65 -8.89
C PRO A 295 12.16 26.58 -10.10
N SER A 296 13.16 26.44 -10.97
CA SER A 296 13.24 27.31 -12.15
C SER A 296 12.04 27.07 -13.06
N LEU A 297 11.51 25.84 -13.05
CA LEU A 297 10.32 25.45 -13.79
C LEU A 297 9.03 26.06 -13.21
N CYS A 298 8.97 26.34 -11.90
CA CYS A 298 7.83 27.06 -11.31
C CYS A 298 7.69 28.49 -11.90
N ASN A 299 8.78 29.10 -12.38
CA ASN A 299 8.71 30.41 -13.04
C ASN A 299 8.09 30.36 -14.44
N ALA A 300 8.03 29.19 -15.06
CA ALA A 300 7.37 29.01 -16.35
C ALA A 300 5.83 29.00 -16.23
N ILE A 301 5.30 28.88 -15.01
CA ILE A 301 3.86 28.99 -14.69
C ILE A 301 3.49 30.48 -14.74
N ASN A 302 3.41 31.02 -15.95
CA ASN A 302 3.05 32.40 -16.21
C ASN A 302 1.63 32.48 -16.76
N SER A 303 0.71 33.04 -15.97
CA SER A 303 -0.55 33.53 -16.48
C SER A 303 -0.95 34.78 -15.69
N THR A 304 -1.59 35.73 -16.36
CA THR A 304 -2.10 36.96 -15.73
C THR A 304 -3.30 36.71 -14.81
N GLU A 305 -3.81 35.48 -14.77
CA GLU A 305 -4.96 35.09 -13.97
C GLU A 305 -4.56 34.78 -12.53
N SER A 306 -5.41 35.13 -11.58
CA SER A 306 -5.21 34.83 -10.15
C SER A 306 -4.97 33.34 -9.85
N GLN A 307 -5.51 32.44 -10.69
CA GLN A 307 -5.33 30.99 -10.57
C GLN A 307 -3.89 30.53 -10.82
N SER A 308 -3.10 31.27 -11.63
CA SER A 308 -1.71 30.90 -11.92
C SER A 308 -0.81 31.06 -10.70
N ASN A 309 -1.03 32.13 -9.92
CA ASN A 309 -0.29 32.39 -8.69
C ASN A 309 -0.47 31.24 -7.69
N TYR A 310 -1.68 30.69 -7.58
CA TYR A 310 -1.92 29.53 -6.72
C TYR A 310 -1.05 28.32 -7.11
N PHE A 311 -1.00 27.95 -8.39
CA PHE A 311 -0.20 26.80 -8.84
C PHE A 311 1.31 27.06 -8.76
N LYS A 312 1.73 28.30 -9.00
CA LYS A 312 3.13 28.72 -8.85
C LYS A 312 3.58 28.68 -7.39
N ASP A 313 2.76 29.17 -6.47
CA ASP A 313 3.11 29.17 -5.05
C ASP A 313 3.04 27.77 -4.45
N ARG A 314 2.06 26.95 -4.88
CA ARG A 314 2.01 25.51 -4.55
C ARG A 314 3.28 24.79 -5.04
N CYS A 315 3.72 25.07 -6.27
CA CYS A 315 4.94 24.51 -6.86
C CYS A 315 6.15 24.76 -5.95
N TYR A 316 6.41 26.02 -5.60
CA TYR A 316 7.50 26.38 -4.72
C TYR A 316 7.36 25.73 -3.34
N SER A 317 6.18 25.85 -2.72
CA SER A 317 5.89 25.32 -1.39
C SER A 317 6.18 23.82 -1.32
N THR A 318 5.67 23.01 -2.23
CA THR A 318 5.88 21.55 -2.20
C THR A 318 7.34 21.16 -2.42
N ILE A 319 8.08 21.85 -3.29
CA ILE A 319 9.52 21.62 -3.48
C ILE A 319 10.29 21.94 -2.18
N LEU A 320 9.94 23.03 -1.51
CA LEU A 320 10.55 23.41 -0.23
C LEU A 320 10.35 22.35 0.87
N GLU A 321 9.20 21.67 0.89
CA GLU A 321 8.92 20.61 1.88
C GLU A 321 9.83 19.39 1.73
N LYS A 322 10.36 19.14 0.53
CA LYS A 322 11.28 18.02 0.28
C LYS A 322 12.70 18.29 0.80
N GLY A 323 13.00 19.52 1.18
CA GLY A 323 14.25 19.88 1.85
C GLY A 323 15.47 19.98 0.92
N THR A 324 15.30 20.06 -0.37
CA THR A 324 16.39 20.16 -1.36
C THR A 324 16.67 21.59 -1.81
N PHE A 325 15.88 22.54 -1.32
CA PHE A 325 15.72 23.85 -1.93
C PHE A 325 16.53 24.97 -1.26
N ASP A 326 17.06 25.86 -2.09
CA ASP A 326 17.68 27.14 -1.70
C ASP A 326 16.63 28.17 -1.27
N TYR A 327 16.48 28.35 0.05
CA TYR A 327 15.53 29.28 0.66
C TYR A 327 15.66 30.74 0.20
N MET A 328 16.76 31.13 -0.47
CA MET A 328 16.88 32.44 -1.10
C MET A 328 15.82 32.67 -2.19
N LYS A 329 15.21 31.60 -2.71
CA LYS A 329 14.13 31.68 -3.71
C LYS A 329 12.73 31.85 -3.09
N CYS A 330 12.57 31.89 -1.76
CA CYS A 330 11.27 32.20 -1.13
C CYS A 330 10.68 33.53 -1.66
N GLY A 331 11.53 34.51 -2.01
CA GLY A 331 11.09 35.78 -2.58
C GLY A 331 10.39 35.68 -3.94
N ALA A 332 10.49 34.54 -4.64
CA ALA A 332 9.78 34.30 -5.90
C ALA A 332 8.31 33.89 -5.71
N ILE A 333 7.88 33.58 -4.48
CA ILE A 333 6.50 33.25 -4.12
C ILE A 333 5.67 34.53 -4.05
N ILE A 334 4.54 34.55 -4.76
CA ILE A 334 3.73 35.75 -4.98
C ILE A 334 2.73 35.94 -3.83
N VAL A 335 1.99 34.90 -3.46
CA VAL A 335 1.05 34.96 -2.33
C VAL A 335 1.83 35.04 -1.02
N GLY A 336 1.68 36.16 -0.33
CA GLY A 336 2.43 36.47 0.89
C GLY A 336 2.34 35.38 1.96
N LEU A 337 1.19 34.71 2.10
CA LEU A 337 1.00 33.60 3.04
C LEU A 337 1.96 32.43 2.78
N TYR A 338 2.10 31.99 1.52
CA TYR A 338 3.03 30.90 1.17
C TYR A 338 4.49 31.33 1.24
N ARG A 339 4.76 32.61 0.91
CA ARG A 339 6.10 33.19 1.02
C ARG A 339 6.56 33.23 2.47
N ASP A 340 5.69 33.67 3.35
CA ASP A 340 5.96 33.81 4.78
C ASP A 340 6.15 32.43 5.44
N ASP A 341 5.35 31.42 5.05
CA ASP A 341 5.57 30.03 5.47
C ASP A 341 6.91 29.47 4.98
N CYS A 342 7.31 29.78 3.74
CA CYS A 342 8.63 29.43 3.20
C CYS A 342 9.77 29.96 4.08
N TYR A 343 9.74 31.26 4.40
CA TYR A 343 10.76 31.88 5.24
C TYR A 343 10.74 31.36 6.69
N LEU A 344 9.56 31.07 7.26
CA LEU A 344 9.46 30.46 8.58
C LEU A 344 10.14 29.08 8.62
N ARG A 345 9.90 28.25 7.61
CA ARG A 345 10.54 26.92 7.51
C ARG A 345 12.05 27.04 7.26
N ALA A 346 12.46 28.00 6.43
CA ALA A 346 13.88 28.34 6.22
C ALA A 346 14.57 28.69 7.54
N ALA A 347 13.95 29.58 8.33
CA ALA A 347 14.46 30.00 9.63
C ALA A 347 14.71 28.78 10.53
N ARG A 348 13.70 27.92 10.69
CA ARG A 348 13.76 26.72 11.53
C ARG A 348 14.85 25.76 11.11
N ARG A 349 14.96 25.49 9.82
CA ARG A 349 15.88 24.48 9.31
C ARG A 349 17.33 24.92 9.35
N GLU A 350 17.60 26.16 8.95
CA GLU A 350 18.94 26.74 8.95
C GLU A 350 19.34 27.30 10.33
N ASN A 351 18.45 27.21 11.32
CA ASN A 351 18.59 27.81 12.64
C ASN A 351 19.01 29.30 12.56
N ASN A 352 18.36 30.06 11.69
CA ASN A 352 18.76 31.43 11.34
C ASN A 352 17.56 32.40 11.40
N SER A 353 17.53 33.24 12.44
CA SER A 353 16.45 34.20 12.69
C SER A 353 16.33 35.31 11.63
N ARG A 354 17.36 35.55 10.80
CA ARG A 354 17.29 36.59 9.74
C ARG A 354 16.19 36.32 8.72
N PHE A 355 15.82 35.07 8.51
CA PHE A 355 14.69 34.73 7.64
C PHE A 355 13.35 35.26 8.19
N CYS A 356 13.21 35.43 9.50
CA CYS A 356 12.01 36.02 10.10
C CYS A 356 11.80 37.50 9.70
N GLU A 357 12.86 38.22 9.32
CA GLU A 357 12.77 39.62 8.87
C GLU A 357 12.05 39.75 7.52
N GLN A 358 12.08 38.69 6.70
CA GLN A 358 11.44 38.64 5.39
C GLN A 358 9.93 38.29 5.47
N ILE A 359 9.45 37.89 6.65
CA ILE A 359 8.05 37.52 6.88
C ILE A 359 7.21 38.80 7.00
N THR A 360 6.18 38.90 6.15
CA THR A 360 5.31 40.09 6.10
C THR A 360 4.09 40.01 7.02
N TYR A 361 3.55 38.81 7.27
CA TYR A 361 2.39 38.59 8.11
C TYR A 361 2.78 38.58 9.58
N ALA A 362 2.24 39.52 10.36
CA ALA A 362 2.66 39.78 11.74
C ALA A 362 2.59 38.56 12.66
N ILE A 363 1.54 37.73 12.54
CA ILE A 363 1.35 36.53 13.38
C ILE A 363 2.46 35.51 13.08
N THR A 364 2.71 35.22 11.80
CA THR A 364 3.75 34.27 11.38
C THR A 364 5.15 34.79 11.74
N LYS A 365 5.37 36.10 11.64
CA LYS A 365 6.63 36.74 12.02
C LYS A 365 6.91 36.58 13.52
N GLN A 366 5.92 36.90 14.36
CA GLN A 366 6.03 36.73 15.80
C GLN A 366 6.29 35.27 16.19
N GLN A 367 5.60 34.32 15.55
CA GLN A 367 5.84 32.88 15.75
C GLN A 367 7.27 32.48 15.37
N CYS A 368 7.81 33.04 14.30
CA CYS A 368 9.19 32.82 13.88
C CYS A 368 10.18 33.33 14.93
N GLU A 369 10.05 34.59 15.34
CA GLU A 369 10.95 35.26 16.29
C GLU A 369 10.95 34.57 17.67
N GLN A 370 9.80 34.11 18.15
CA GLN A 370 9.68 33.40 19.43
C GLN A 370 10.46 32.08 19.49
N GLN A 371 10.78 31.46 18.35
CA GLN A 371 11.54 30.20 18.34
C GLN A 371 13.06 30.40 18.54
N PHE A 372 13.55 31.64 18.43
CA PHE A 372 14.96 31.99 18.55
C PHE A 372 15.27 32.84 19.80
N GLN A 373 14.28 33.04 20.67
CA GLN A 373 14.42 33.61 22.01
C GLN A 373 14.66 32.49 23.02
#